data_AF-A0A8S2G223-F1
#
_entry.id   AF-A0A8S2G223-F1
#
_cell.length_a   1.000
_cell.length_b   1.000
_cell.length_c   1.000
_cell.angle_alpha   90.00
_cell.angle_beta   90.00
_cell.angle_gamma   90.00
#
_symmetry.space_group_name_H-M   'P 1'
#
loop_
_entity.id
_entity.type
_entity.pdbx_description
1 polymer ?
#
loop_
_entity_poly.entity_id
_entity_poly.type
_entity_poly.pdbx_seq_one_letter_code
_entity_poly.pdbx_strand_id
1 'polypeptide(L)' 'MDYCPNLRTLSLNDNEIEIVPAQVGNWVYLKNLHLRNNRIESLPDVFSHLLILQ' A
#
# COMPACT_ATOMS: atom_id res chain seq x y z
N MET A 1 10.74 -6.47 13.11
CA MET A 1 9.66 -6.64 14.09
C MET A 1 8.75 -5.42 13.94
N ASP A 2 7.91 -5.38 12.92
CA ASP A 2 6.98 -4.24 12.71
C ASP A 2 5.69 -4.77 12.11
N TYR A 3 5.00 -5.62 12.86
CA TYR A 3 3.66 -6.04 12.49
C TYR A 3 2.71 -5.00 13.09
N CYS A 4 2.18 -4.13 12.25
CA CYS A 4 1.11 -3.19 12.61
C CYS A 4 -0.23 -3.79 12.15
N PRO A 5 -0.77 -4.81 12.84
CA PRO A 5 -1.94 -5.55 12.38
C PRO A 5 -3.13 -4.62 12.17
N ASN A 6 -3.24 -3.53 12.92
CA ASN A 6 -4.40 -2.65 12.88
C ASN A 6 -4.21 -1.40 12.04
N LEU A 7 -3.20 -1.36 11.16
CA LEU A 7 -2.97 -0.20 10.32
C LEU A 7 -4.14 -0.03 9.35
N ARG A 8 -4.87 1.07 9.48
CA ARG A 8 -6.02 1.41 8.62
C ARG A 8 -5.65 2.35 7.48
N THR A 9 -4.61 3.15 7.67
CA THR A 9 -4.17 4.14 6.70
C THR A 9 -2.66 4.15 6.64
N LEU A 10 -2.13 4.06 5.43
CA LEU A 10 -0.72 4.22 5.13
C LEU A 10 -0.57 5.33 4.10
N SER A 11 0.26 6.32 4.40
CA SER A 11 0.63 7.36 3.43
C SER A 11 2.12 7.24 3.14
N LEU A 12 2.43 7.07 1.86
CA LEU A 12 3.77 7.01 1.29
C LEU A 12 3.88 7.98 0.11
N ASN A 13 3.06 9.03 0.11
CA ASN A 13 3.10 10.05 -0.93
C ASN A 13 4.47 10.71 -1.03
N ASP A 14 4.82 11.17 -2.23
CA ASP A 14 6.01 11.99 -2.48
C ASP A 14 7.33 11.27 -2.12
N ASN A 15 7.42 9.99 -2.47
CA ASN A 15 8.64 9.19 -2.33
C ASN A 15 9.13 8.70 -3.70
N GLU A 16 10.22 7.94 -3.69
CA GLU A 16 10.78 7.34 -4.91
C GLU A 16 10.54 5.82 -4.94
N ILE A 17 9.37 5.38 -4.46
CA ILE A 17 9.05 3.96 -4.41
C ILE A 17 8.79 3.47 -5.84
N GLU A 18 9.58 2.48 -6.28
CA GLU A 18 9.44 1.83 -7.58
C GLU A 18 8.61 0.54 -7.47
N ILE A 19 8.78 -0.18 -6.35
CA ILE A 19 8.14 -1.48 -6.12
C ILE A 19 7.47 -1.46 -4.75
N VAL A 20 6.18 -1.80 -4.72
CA VAL A 20 5.45 -2.04 -3.47
C VAL A 20 5.56 -3.53 -3.14
N PRO A 21 6.08 -3.91 -1.96
CA PRO A 21 6.22 -5.31 -1.60
C PRO A 21 4.86 -5.99 -1.42
N ALA A 22 4.73 -7.26 -1.85
CA ALA A 22 3.50 -8.03 -1.71
C ALA A 22 3.04 -8.21 -0.25
N GLN A 23 3.97 -8.06 0.70
CA GLN A 23 3.73 -8.08 2.14
C GLN A 23 2.74 -7.00 2.60
N VAL A 24 2.50 -5.92 1.83
CA VAL A 24 1.45 -4.94 2.11
C VAL A 24 0.06 -5.58 2.15
N GLY A 25 -0.14 -6.68 1.42
CA GLY A 25 -1.35 -7.48 1.49
C GLY A 25 -1.65 -8.14 2.83
N ASN A 26 -0.63 -8.27 3.70
CA ASN A 26 -0.81 -8.83 5.04
C ASN A 26 -1.49 -7.83 5.99
N TRP A 27 -1.60 -6.55 5.61
CA TRP A 27 -2.34 -5.55 6.38
C TRP A 27 -3.83 -5.62 6.05
N VAL A 28 -4.47 -6.69 6.52
CA VAL A 28 -5.90 -7.00 6.24
C VAL A 28 -6.89 -5.94 6.74
N TYR A 29 -6.45 -5.03 7.61
CA TYR A 29 -7.25 -3.91 8.11
C TYR A 29 -6.96 -2.58 7.42
N LEU A 30 -6.01 -2.55 6.47
CA LEU A 30 -5.68 -1.37 5.69
C LEU A 30 -6.88 -1.02 4.80
N LYS A 31 -7.31 0.24 4.88
CA LYS A 31 -8.43 0.78 4.10
C LYS A 31 -7.95 1.83 3.12
N ASN A 32 -6.96 2.62 3.53
CA ASN A 32 -6.46 3.74 2.75
C ASN A 32 -4.96 3.57 2.52
N LEU A 33 -4.55 3.57 1.26
CA LEU A 33 -3.14 3.57 0.88
C LEU A 33 -2.91 4.75 -0.06
N HIS A 34 -2.05 5.67 0.34
CA HIS A 34 -1.70 6.81 -0.50
C HIS A 34 -0.29 6.63 -1.06
N LEU A 35 -0.17 6.53 -2.38
CA LEU A 35 1.09 6.30 -3.10
C LEU A 35 1.34 7.38 -4.16
N ARG A 36 0.67 8.53 -4.05
CA ARG A 36 0.77 9.62 -5.03
C ARG A 36 2.22 10.09 -5.14
N ASN A 37 2.62 10.53 -6.34
CA ASN A 37 3.96 11.05 -6.60
C ASN A 37 5.07 10.05 -6.19
N ASN A 38 4.92 8.80 -6.62
CA ASN A 38 5.96 7.78 -6.58
C ASN A 38 6.34 7.34 -8.00
N ARG A 39 7.27 6.40 -8.13
CA ARG A 39 7.75 5.84 -9.39
C ARG A 39 7.23 4.42 -9.63
N ILE A 40 6.05 4.11 -9.10
CA ILE A 40 5.47 2.77 -9.13
C ILE A 40 4.98 2.47 -10.54
N GLU A 41 5.62 1.50 -11.20
CA GLU A 41 5.24 1.07 -12.55
C GLU A 41 4.04 0.10 -12.53
N SER A 42 3.92 -0.69 -11.47
CA SER A 42 2.82 -1.64 -11.28
C SER A 42 2.53 -1.85 -9.80
N LEU A 43 1.26 -2.10 -9.49
CA LEU A 43 0.84 -2.52 -8.16
C LEU A 43 0.74 -4.06 -8.15
N PRO A 44 1.23 -4.75 -7.11
CA PRO A 44 1.05 -6.19 -6.98
C PRO A 44 -0.44 -6.57 -6.88
N ASP A 45 -0.80 -7.74 -7.39
CA ASP A 45 -2.17 -8.27 -7.43
C ASP A 45 -2.85 -8.33 -6.06
N VAL A 46 -2.06 -8.29 -4.99
CA VAL A 46 -2.53 -8.28 -3.61
C VAL A 46 -3.37 -7.04 -3.26
N PHE A 47 -3.26 -5.97 -4.06
CA PHE A 47 -4.12 -4.78 -3.97
C PHE A 47 -5.54 -4.97 -4.53
N SER A 48 -5.84 -6.10 -5.16
CA SER A 48 -7.20 -6.43 -5.65
C SER A 48 -8.27 -6.39 -4.56
N HIS A 49 -7.92 -6.68 -3.31
CA HIS A 49 -8.81 -6.57 -2.15
C HIS A 49 -8.94 -5.15 -1.59
N LEU A 50 -7.99 -4.27 -1.92
CA LEU A 50 -7.99 -2.85 -1.56
C LEU A 50 -8.77 -2.09 -2.63
N LEU A 51 -10.02 -2.52 -2.84
CA LEU A 51 -10.99 -1.82 -3.68
C LEU A 51 -11.12 -0.39 -3.14
N ILE A 52 -10.99 0.57 -4.07
CA ILE A 52 -11.14 2.02 -3.91
C ILE A 52 -9.81 2.76 -3.69
N LEU A 53 -9.20 3.18 -4.80
CA LEU A 53 -8.29 4.32 -4.88
C LEU A 53 -8.97 5.35 -5.78
N GLN A 54 -9.44 6.46 -5.19
CA GLN A 54 -9.74 7.71 -5.91
C GLN A 54 -8.54 8.64 -5.80
#